data_AF-A0A420HGM3-F1
#
_entry.id   AF-A0A420HGM3-F1
#
_cell.length_a   1.000
_cell.length_b   1.000
_cell.length_c   1.000
_cell.angle_alpha   90.00
_cell.angle_beta   90.00
_cell.angle_gamma   90.00
#
_symmetry.space_group_name_H-M   'P 1'
#
loop_
_entity.id
_entity.type
_entity.pdbx_description
1 polymer ?
#
loop_
_entity_poly.entity_id
_entity_poly.type
_entity_poly.pdbx_seq_one_letter_code
_entity_poly.pdbx_strand_id
1 'polypeptide(L)'
;MTFLFRSGTIREKFLIILQAVRTHAKKLATFAVIYKTAMLLLKRVGSDPGKEGTYDTFFAGLLGGYLVFGRRPANGRVSSISKQIVIFVFARVCLSLAQVLVKPAVGIIRSQELSARISHDAWPLFAALSWGSVMWLFRWYPETIQTGLRSSMKYIYLDSDHWDSLRNLLIHNK
;
A
#
# COMPACT_ATOMS: atom_id res chain seq x y z
N MET A 1 -5.93 14.04 -1.25
CA MET A 1 -4.64 14.74 -1.37
C MET A 1 -4.60 15.69 -2.56
N THR A 2 -4.72 15.21 -3.80
CA THR A 2 -4.59 16.04 -5.01
C THR A 2 -5.62 17.18 -5.09
N PHE A 3 -6.85 16.95 -4.64
CA PHE A 3 -7.89 17.98 -4.68
C PHE A 3 -7.67 19.10 -3.64
N LEU A 4 -7.15 18.72 -2.46
CA LEU A 4 -7.00 19.59 -1.28
C LEU A 4 -5.65 20.32 -1.24
N PHE A 5 -4.57 19.68 -1.68
CA PHE A 5 -3.19 20.18 -1.49
C PHE A 5 -2.45 20.50 -2.79
N ARG A 6 -3.10 20.38 -3.96
CA ARG A 6 -2.48 20.72 -5.23
C ARG A 6 -3.16 21.97 -5.80
N SER A 7 -2.36 22.97 -6.12
CA SER A 7 -2.80 24.21 -6.78
C SER A 7 -3.12 23.91 -8.25
N GLY A 8 -4.22 24.47 -8.76
CA GLY A 8 -4.69 24.26 -10.14
C GLY A 8 -6.20 24.38 -10.28
N THR A 9 -6.68 24.44 -11.52
CA THR A 9 -8.12 24.52 -11.83
C THR A 9 -8.84 23.22 -11.47
N ILE A 10 -10.15 23.29 -11.23
CA ILE A 10 -10.99 22.11 -10.94
C ILE A 10 -10.89 21.08 -12.09
N ARG A 11 -10.79 21.55 -13.34
CA ARG A 11 -10.63 20.69 -14.52
C ARG A 11 -9.31 19.92 -14.50
N GLU A 12 -8.20 20.60 -14.23
CA GLU A 12 -6.87 19.94 -14.13
C GLU A 12 -6.85 18.93 -12.99
N LYS A 13 -7.41 19.27 -11.83
CA LYS A 13 -7.53 18.35 -10.69
C LYS A 13 -8.30 17.09 -11.06
N PHE A 14 -9.44 17.22 -11.74
CA PHE A 14 -10.25 16.08 -12.17
C PHE A 14 -9.50 15.20 -13.19
N LEU A 15 -8.86 15.81 -14.19
CA LEU A 15 -8.08 15.08 -15.19
C LEU A 15 -6.92 14.30 -14.57
N ILE A 16 -6.19 14.91 -13.61
CA ILE A 16 -5.10 14.23 -12.89
C ILE A 16 -5.63 13.03 -12.09
N ILE A 17 -6.78 13.19 -11.41
CA ILE A 17 -7.40 12.10 -10.66
C ILE A 17 -7.79 10.97 -11.62
N LEU A 18 -8.46 11.29 -12.72
CA LEU A 18 -8.87 10.30 -13.71
C LEU A 18 -7.67 9.56 -14.31
N GLN A 19 -6.59 10.27 -14.62
CA GLN A 19 -5.36 9.67 -15.14
C GLN A 19 -4.68 8.76 -14.10
N ALA A 20 -4.67 9.15 -12.82
CA ALA A 20 -4.15 8.33 -11.74
C ALA A 20 -4.99 7.05 -11.55
N VAL A 21 -6.32 7.16 -11.55
CA VAL A 21 -7.25 6.02 -11.48
C VAL A 21 -7.05 5.08 -12.66
N ARG A 22 -6.99 5.61 -13.89
CA ARG A 22 -6.76 4.80 -15.10
C ARG A 22 -5.40 4.10 -15.05
N THR A 23 -4.36 4.76 -14.55
CA THR A 23 -3.03 4.16 -14.40
C THR A 23 -3.06 3.03 -13.38
N HIS A 24 -3.71 3.24 -12.23
CA HIS A 24 -3.88 2.23 -11.20
C HIS A 24 -4.64 1.01 -11.73
N ALA A 25 -5.80 1.23 -12.37
CA ALA A 25 -6.62 0.19 -12.96
C ALA A 25 -5.87 -0.60 -14.04
N LYS A 26 -5.13 0.09 -14.93
CA LYS A 26 -4.35 -0.57 -15.98
C LYS A 26 -3.25 -1.45 -15.40
N LYS A 27 -2.56 -1.01 -14.33
CA LYS A 27 -1.55 -1.83 -13.64
C LYS A 27 -2.18 -3.09 -13.06
N LEU A 28 -3.32 -2.98 -12.37
CA LEU A 28 -4.00 -4.12 -11.78
C LEU A 28 -4.53 -5.10 -12.84
N ALA A 29 -5.12 -4.59 -13.92
CA ALA A 29 -5.59 -5.40 -15.05
C ALA A 29 -4.42 -6.14 -15.73
N THR A 30 -3.29 -5.45 -15.95
CA THR A 30 -2.09 -6.08 -16.54
C THR A 30 -1.55 -7.18 -15.64
N PHE A 31 -1.53 -6.97 -14.32
CA PHE A 31 -1.15 -7.99 -13.35
C PHE A 31 -2.07 -9.22 -13.43
N ALA A 32 -3.39 -9.00 -13.45
CA ALA A 32 -4.36 -10.09 -13.53
C ALA A 32 -4.20 -10.92 -14.81
N VAL A 33 -3.98 -10.27 -15.97
CA VAL A 33 -3.72 -10.96 -17.24
C VAL A 33 -2.46 -11.81 -17.13
N ILE A 34 -1.33 -11.23 -16.71
CA ILE A 34 -0.06 -11.96 -16.57
C ILE A 34 -0.20 -13.13 -15.60
N TYR A 35 -0.82 -12.91 -14.44
CA TYR A 35 -1.06 -13.93 -13.44
C TYR A 35 -1.87 -15.10 -14.00
N LYS A 36 -3.00 -14.81 -14.66
CA LYS A 36 -3.88 -15.85 -15.21
C LYS A 36 -3.20 -16.61 -16.36
N THR A 37 -2.48 -15.91 -17.23
CA THR A 37 -1.70 -16.57 -18.29
C THR A 37 -0.60 -17.46 -17.70
N ALA A 38 0.13 -17.00 -16.68
CA ALA A 38 1.15 -17.78 -16.00
C ALA A 38 0.55 -19.03 -15.32
N MET A 39 -0.58 -18.89 -14.61
CA MET A 39 -1.32 -20.01 -14.02
C MET A 39 -1.77 -21.03 -15.07
N LEU A 40 -2.28 -20.57 -16.22
CA LEU A 40 -2.69 -21.46 -17.30
C LEU A 40 -1.51 -22.23 -17.89
N LEU A 41 -0.34 -21.59 -18.00
CA LEU A 41 0.89 -22.23 -18.46
C LEU A 41 1.40 -23.25 -17.44
N LEU A 42 1.48 -22.88 -16.16
CA LEU A 42 1.92 -23.77 -15.09
C LEU A 42 1.01 -25.00 -14.97
N LYS A 43 -0.31 -24.82 -15.08
CA LYS A 43 -1.29 -25.91 -15.11
C LYS A 43 -1.12 -26.88 -16.29
N ARG A 44 -0.57 -26.41 -17.42
CA ARG A 44 -0.32 -27.23 -18.62
C ARG A 44 1.04 -27.93 -18.60
N VAL A 45 2.03 -27.35 -17.92
CA VAL A 45 3.42 -27.81 -17.90
C VAL A 45 3.76 -28.57 -16.60
N GLY A 46 2.94 -28.44 -15.56
CA GLY A 46 3.14 -29.09 -14.27
C GLY A 46 3.06 -30.63 -14.33
N SER A 47 3.59 -31.26 -13.28
CA SER A 47 3.74 -32.72 -13.18
C SER A 47 2.43 -33.50 -13.33
N ASP A 48 1.30 -32.90 -12.95
CA ASP A 48 -0.06 -33.40 -13.19
C ASP A 48 -0.78 -32.46 -14.18
N PRO A 49 -0.88 -32.81 -15.47
CA PRO A 49 -1.55 -31.98 -16.47
C PRO A 49 -2.99 -31.67 -16.05
N GLY A 50 -3.33 -30.39 -15.91
CA GLY A 50 -4.69 -29.96 -15.58
C GLY A 50 -4.99 -29.78 -14.09
N LYS A 51 -4.02 -29.95 -13.19
CA LYS A 51 -4.15 -29.57 -11.77
C LYS A 51 -3.29 -28.35 -11.44
N GLU A 52 -3.75 -27.56 -10.48
CA GLU A 52 -2.97 -26.44 -9.94
C GLU A 52 -1.99 -26.97 -8.90
N GLY A 53 -0.70 -26.73 -9.10
CA GLY A 53 0.34 -27.02 -8.13
C GLY A 53 0.23 -26.13 -6.91
N THR A 54 0.67 -26.63 -5.75
CA THR A 54 0.60 -25.92 -4.46
C THR A 54 1.30 -24.55 -4.49
N TYR A 55 2.34 -24.40 -5.30
CA TYR A 55 3.14 -23.18 -5.41
C TYR A 55 2.91 -22.38 -6.70
N ASP A 56 2.01 -22.82 -7.58
CA ASP A 56 1.80 -22.18 -8.88
C ASP A 56 1.33 -20.73 -8.71
N THR A 57 0.43 -20.51 -7.74
CA THR A 57 -0.09 -19.19 -7.39
C THR A 57 1.01 -18.26 -6.88
N PHE A 58 1.98 -18.79 -6.13
CA PHE A 58 3.13 -18.05 -5.64
C PHE A 58 4.04 -17.61 -6.78
N PHE A 59 4.43 -18.53 -7.66
CA PHE A 59 5.32 -18.20 -8.79
C PHE A 59 4.65 -17.31 -9.84
N ALA A 60 3.36 -17.54 -10.15
CA ALA A 60 2.58 -16.66 -11.01
C ALA A 60 2.45 -15.25 -10.43
N GLY A 61 2.23 -15.15 -9.11
CA GLY A 61 2.21 -13.88 -8.38
C GLY A 61 3.56 -13.17 -8.40
N LEU A 62 4.66 -13.90 -8.20
CA LEU A 62 6.02 -13.38 -8.25
C LEU A 62 6.36 -12.80 -9.64
N LEU A 63 6.04 -13.55 -10.70
CA LEU A 63 6.24 -13.12 -12.08
C LEU A 63 5.42 -11.84 -12.40
N GLY A 64 4.12 -11.86 -12.09
CA GLY A 64 3.26 -10.69 -12.30
C GLY A 64 3.74 -9.47 -11.50
N GLY A 65 4.17 -9.68 -10.26
CA GLY A 65 4.69 -8.64 -9.38
C GLY A 65 5.91 -7.95 -9.96
N TYR A 66 6.89 -8.75 -10.39
CA TYR A 66 8.13 -8.27 -10.99
C TYR A 66 7.88 -7.51 -12.30
N LEU A 67 7.08 -8.07 -13.21
CA LEU A 67 6.84 -7.48 -14.53
C LEU A 67 6.01 -6.20 -14.49
N VAL A 68 5.03 -6.10 -13.58
CA VAL A 68 4.09 -4.97 -13.54
C VAL A 68 4.55 -3.84 -12.63
N PHE A 69 5.07 -4.19 -11.46
CA PHE A 69 5.42 -3.23 -10.40
C PHE A 69 6.93 -3.05 -10.22
N GLY A 70 7.74 -4.04 -10.61
CA GLY A 70 9.21 -3.98 -10.53
C GLY A 70 9.90 -3.28 -11.70
N ARG A 71 9.29 -3.28 -12.90
CA ARG A 71 9.88 -2.64 -14.09
C ARG A 71 10.06 -1.13 -13.89
N ARG A 72 11.33 -0.68 -13.97
CA ARG A 72 11.70 0.73 -14.02
C ARG A 72 11.56 1.24 -15.46
N PRO A 73 10.82 2.33 -15.70
CA PRO A 73 10.84 2.98 -17.01
C PRO A 73 12.21 3.65 -17.26
N ALA A 74 12.52 4.01 -18.51
CA ALA A 74 13.83 4.53 -18.95
C ALA A 74 14.33 5.77 -18.17
N ASN A 75 13.41 6.48 -17.52
CA ASN A 75 13.64 7.61 -16.62
C ASN A 75 13.99 7.21 -15.16
N GLY A 76 14.24 5.93 -14.90
CA GLY A 76 14.84 5.39 -13.66
C GLY A 76 13.95 5.40 -12.41
N ARG A 77 12.83 6.12 -12.41
CA ARG A 77 11.96 6.31 -11.23
C ARG A 77 10.75 5.37 -11.26
N VAL A 78 10.60 4.59 -10.19
CA VAL A 78 9.39 3.77 -9.94
C VAL A 78 8.20 4.69 -9.68
N SER A 79 7.07 4.41 -10.35
CA SER A 79 5.82 5.16 -10.18
C SER A 79 5.37 5.21 -8.72
N SER A 80 4.90 6.37 -8.24
CA SER A 80 4.34 6.53 -6.90
C SER A 80 3.15 5.61 -6.65
N ILE A 81 2.33 5.36 -7.67
CA ILE A 81 1.18 4.43 -7.61
C ILE A 81 1.68 3.00 -7.41
N SER A 82 2.72 2.57 -8.13
CA SER A 82 3.31 1.24 -7.95
C SER A 82 3.90 1.06 -6.56
N LYS A 83 4.61 2.07 -6.04
CA LYS A 83 5.12 2.05 -4.65
C LYS A 83 3.99 1.88 -3.63
N GLN A 84 2.91 2.65 -3.77
CA GLN A 84 1.74 2.57 -2.89
C GLN A 84 1.13 1.17 -2.89
N ILE A 85 0.89 0.59 -4.08
CA ILE A 85 0.34 -0.76 -4.20
C ILE A 85 1.26 -1.78 -3.53
N VAL A 86 2.55 -1.76 -3.86
CA VAL A 86 3.51 -2.75 -3.35
C VAL A 86 3.67 -2.67 -1.83
N ILE A 87 3.81 -1.47 -1.26
CA ILE A 87 3.94 -1.29 0.20
C ILE A 87 2.65 -1.71 0.92
N PHE A 88 1.49 -1.39 0.35
CA PHE A 88 0.20 -1.84 0.90
C PHE A 88 0.08 -3.37 0.90
N VAL A 89 0.42 -4.01 -0.22
CA VAL A 89 0.41 -5.48 -0.32
C VAL A 89 1.41 -6.09 0.67
N PHE A 90 2.61 -5.53 0.79
CA PHE A 90 3.61 -5.98 1.77
C PHE A 90 3.07 -5.91 3.20
N ALA A 91 2.50 -4.78 3.61
CA ALA A 91 1.90 -4.64 4.93
C ALA A 91 0.77 -5.65 5.16
N ARG A 92 -0.06 -5.90 4.14
CA ARG A 92 -1.14 -6.91 4.21
C ARG A 92 -0.61 -8.34 4.29
N VAL A 93 0.48 -8.65 3.60
CA VAL A 93 1.16 -9.95 3.70
C VAL A 93 1.73 -10.13 5.10
N CYS A 94 2.47 -9.16 5.64
CA CYS A 94 2.99 -9.24 7.01
C CYS A 94 1.86 -9.42 8.04
N LEU A 95 0.78 -8.67 7.92
CA LEU A 95 -0.38 -8.80 8.81
C LEU A 95 -1.05 -10.17 8.67
N SER A 96 -1.23 -10.66 7.45
CA SER A 96 -1.83 -11.97 7.20
C SER A 96 -0.95 -13.11 7.73
N LEU A 97 0.37 -13.01 7.56
CA LEU A 97 1.33 -13.96 8.14
C LEU A 97 1.25 -13.94 9.67
N ALA A 98 1.20 -12.76 10.30
CA ALA A 98 1.02 -12.64 11.74
C ALA A 98 -0.29 -13.29 12.21
N GLN A 99 -1.40 -13.10 11.48
CA GLN A 99 -2.67 -13.75 11.78
C GLN A 99 -2.59 -15.28 11.65
N VAL A 100 -1.91 -15.80 10.64
CA VAL A 100 -1.69 -17.24 10.46
C VAL A 100 -0.85 -17.81 11.61
N LEU A 101 0.20 -17.09 12.06
CA LEU A 101 1.05 -17.51 13.17
C LEU A 101 0.31 -17.57 14.52
N VAL A 102 -0.69 -16.71 14.71
CA VAL A 102 -1.51 -16.66 15.93
C VAL A 102 -2.69 -17.63 15.86
N LYS A 103 -3.04 -18.15 14.67
CA LYS A 103 -4.22 -19.01 14.49
C LYS A 103 -4.04 -20.37 15.19
N PRO A 104 -4.96 -20.78 16.06
CA PRO A 104 -4.91 -22.07 16.71
C PRO A 104 -5.02 -23.20 15.68
N ALA A 105 -4.22 -24.26 15.88
CA ALA A 105 -4.02 -25.43 15.01
C ALA A 105 -3.11 -25.26 13.76
N VAL A 106 -2.91 -24.05 13.24
CA VAL A 106 -2.03 -23.80 12.06
C VAL A 106 -0.77 -23.04 12.45
N GLY A 107 -0.89 -22.15 13.42
CA GLY A 107 0.18 -21.29 13.91
C GLY A 107 0.97 -21.91 15.07
N ILE A 108 1.83 -21.08 15.66
CA ILE A 108 2.71 -21.47 16.77
C ILE A 108 1.92 -21.57 18.08
N ILE A 109 0.82 -20.82 18.20
CA ILE A 109 0.01 -20.75 19.40
C ILE A 109 -1.02 -21.87 19.42
N ARG A 110 -0.86 -22.81 20.36
CA ARG A 110 -1.75 -23.97 20.51
C ARG A 110 -3.01 -23.68 21.34
N SER A 111 -2.98 -22.69 22.22
CA SER A 111 -4.10 -22.34 23.09
C SER A 111 -5.04 -21.30 22.46
N GLN A 112 -6.33 -21.65 22.37
CA GLN A 112 -7.39 -20.79 21.83
C GLN A 112 -7.52 -19.48 22.60
N GLU A 113 -7.44 -19.56 23.93
CA GLU A 113 -7.62 -18.40 24.82
C GLU A 113 -6.47 -17.39 24.67
N LEU A 114 -5.23 -17.87 24.55
CA LEU A 114 -4.06 -17.02 24.35
C LEU A 114 -4.08 -16.33 22.98
N SER A 115 -4.51 -17.06 21.94
CA SER A 115 -4.71 -16.51 20.60
C SER A 115 -5.75 -15.39 20.59
N ALA A 116 -6.87 -15.56 21.32
CA ALA A 116 -7.91 -14.55 21.45
C ALA A 116 -7.41 -13.28 22.17
N ARG A 117 -6.68 -13.44 23.29
CA ARG A 117 -6.09 -12.30 24.02
C ARG A 117 -5.07 -11.53 23.20
N ILE A 118 -4.13 -12.24 22.55
CA ILE A 118 -3.12 -11.60 21.69
C ILE A 118 -3.78 -10.87 20.53
N SER A 119 -4.79 -11.47 19.90
CA SER A 119 -5.49 -10.83 18.78
C SER A 119 -6.22 -9.55 19.21
N HIS A 120 -6.74 -9.50 20.43
CA HIS A 120 -7.42 -8.33 20.99
C HIS A 120 -6.41 -7.20 21.29
N ASP A 121 -5.32 -7.50 21.99
CA ASP A 121 -4.38 -6.48 22.48
C ASP A 121 -3.32 -6.06 21.45
N ALA A 122 -3.08 -6.88 20.42
CA ALA A 122 -2.10 -6.57 19.38
C ALA A 122 -2.48 -5.34 18.56
N TRP A 123 -3.78 -5.11 18.32
CA TRP A 123 -4.21 -4.01 17.45
C TRP A 123 -3.95 -2.61 18.07
N PRO A 124 -4.37 -2.33 19.31
CA PRO A 124 -4.03 -1.06 19.97
C PRO A 124 -2.52 -0.81 20.05
N LEU A 125 -1.73 -1.83 20.40
CA LEU A 125 -0.28 -1.71 20.49
C LEU A 125 0.34 -1.40 19.11
N PHE A 126 -0.08 -2.14 18.07
CA PHE A 126 0.38 -1.92 16.71
C PHE A 126 0.03 -0.51 16.21
N ALA A 127 -1.18 -0.04 16.49
CA ALA A 127 -1.62 1.30 16.14
C ALA A 127 -0.79 2.38 16.86
N ALA A 128 -0.58 2.25 18.18
CA ALA A 128 0.20 3.19 18.98
C ALA A 128 1.66 3.28 18.50
N LEU A 129 2.31 2.13 18.28
CA LEU A 129 3.68 2.08 17.79
C LEU A 129 3.81 2.65 16.37
N SER A 130 2.88 2.33 15.49
CA SER A 130 2.88 2.86 14.11
C SER A 130 2.73 4.38 14.09
N TRP A 131 1.79 4.92 14.87
CA TRP A 131 1.56 6.36 14.94
C TRP A 131 2.71 7.11 15.63
N GLY A 132 3.20 6.60 16.76
CA GLY A 132 4.36 7.16 17.44
C GLY A 132 5.58 7.23 16.52
N SER A 133 5.84 6.14 15.78
CA SER A 133 6.95 6.07 14.82
C SER A 133 6.83 7.09 13.70
N VAL A 134 5.64 7.23 13.08
CA VAL A 134 5.49 8.16 11.95
C VAL A 134 5.52 9.62 12.40
N MET A 135 5.02 9.95 13.60
CA MET A 135 5.14 11.29 14.17
C MET A 135 6.60 11.64 14.43
N TRP A 136 7.37 10.73 15.01
CA TRP A 136 8.80 10.92 15.25
C TRP A 136 9.57 11.08 13.93
N LEU A 137 9.32 10.21 12.94
CA LEU A 137 9.92 10.32 11.61
C LEU A 137 9.53 11.62 10.90
N PHE A 138 8.30 12.09 11.07
CA PHE A 138 7.86 13.34 10.48
C PHE A 138 8.62 14.54 11.05
N ARG A 139 8.93 14.52 12.35
CA ARG A 139 9.68 15.58 13.01
C ARG A 139 11.15 15.63 12.59
N TRP A 140 11.81 14.47 12.50
CA TRP A 140 13.26 14.39 12.34
C TRP A 140 13.73 14.05 10.92
N TYR A 141 12.93 13.30 10.15
CA TYR A 141 13.28 12.79 8.81
C TYR A 141 12.10 12.88 7.81
N PRO A 142 11.48 14.06 7.63
CA PRO A 142 10.24 14.20 6.85
C PRO A 142 10.37 13.78 5.38
N GLU A 143 11.57 13.81 4.80
CA GLU A 143 11.89 13.34 3.44
C GLU A 143 11.76 11.84 3.24
N THR A 144 11.81 11.05 4.32
CA THR A 144 11.61 9.59 4.25
C THR A 144 10.14 9.20 4.12
N ILE A 145 9.23 10.08 4.53
CA ILE A 145 7.79 9.85 4.49
C ILE A 145 7.27 10.01 3.06
N GLN A 146 6.32 9.14 2.68
CA GLN A 146 5.62 9.26 1.41
C GLN A 146 5.08 10.67 1.23
N THR A 147 5.38 11.28 0.08
CA THR A 147 5.04 12.68 -0.27
C THR A 147 3.61 13.05 0.05
N GLY A 148 2.64 12.15 -0.18
CA GLY A 148 1.26 12.36 0.23
C GLY A 148 1.16 12.62 1.73
N LEU A 149 1.46 11.62 2.57
CA LEU A 149 1.32 11.73 4.01
C LEU A 149 2.08 12.93 4.57
N ARG A 150 3.30 13.18 4.07
CA ARG A 150 4.09 14.37 4.43
C ARG A 150 3.35 15.68 4.17
N SER A 151 2.72 15.83 2.99
CA SER A 151 1.94 17.05 2.66
C SER A 151 0.75 17.23 3.59
N SER A 152 0.03 16.17 3.93
CA SER A 152 -1.07 16.25 4.91
C SER A 152 -0.59 16.64 6.29
N MET A 153 0.47 16.00 6.79
CA MET A 153 1.00 16.29 8.12
C MET A 153 1.57 17.70 8.20
N LYS A 154 2.24 18.19 7.14
CA LYS A 154 2.69 19.59 7.06
C LYS A 154 1.51 20.56 7.18
N TYR A 155 0.46 20.33 6.39
CA TYR A 155 -0.74 21.17 6.45
C TYR A 155 -1.38 21.19 7.85
N ILE A 156 -1.51 20.01 8.47
CA ILE A 156 -2.23 19.86 9.74
C ILE A 156 -1.41 20.32 10.96
N TYR A 157 -0.08 20.14 10.95
CA TYR A 157 0.75 20.31 12.15
C TYR A 157 1.81 21.41 12.06
N LEU A 158 2.13 21.93 10.87
CA LEU A 158 3.12 22.99 10.71
C LEU A 158 2.47 24.26 10.18
N ASP A 159 1.63 24.13 9.17
CA ASP A 159 0.96 25.29 8.57
C ASP A 159 -0.21 25.79 9.45
N SER A 160 -0.73 24.95 10.36
CA SER A 160 -1.74 25.32 11.37
C SER A 160 -1.24 26.30 12.42
N ASP A 161 0.08 26.34 12.66
CA ASP A 161 0.70 27.16 13.72
C ASP A 161 0.90 28.62 13.29
N HIS A 162 0.72 28.92 11.99
CA HIS A 162 0.83 30.25 11.41
C HIS A 162 -0.53 30.68 10.85
N TRP A 163 -1.40 31.22 11.71
CA TRP A 163 -2.77 31.59 11.37
C TRP A 163 -2.99 33.10 11.41
N ASP A 164 -3.31 33.69 10.25
CA ASP A 164 -3.67 35.12 10.14
C ASP A 164 -5.18 35.36 9.89
N SER A 165 -5.96 34.36 9.43
CA SER A 165 -7.45 34.48 9.29
C SER A 165 -8.16 33.14 9.00
N LEU A 166 -9.47 33.04 9.25
CA LEU A 166 -10.32 31.85 8.92
C LEU A 166 -10.25 31.44 7.43
N ARG A 167 -9.90 32.37 6.54
CA ARG A 167 -9.69 32.13 5.11
C ARG A 167 -8.42 31.28 4.86
N ASN A 168 -7.38 31.47 5.68
CA ASN A 168 -6.15 30.68 5.63
C ASN A 168 -6.33 29.25 6.18
N LEU A 169 -7.27 29.06 7.10
CA LEU A 169 -7.53 27.75 7.73
C LEU A 169 -8.38 26.80 6.87
N LEU A 170 -9.38 27.35 6.16
CA LEU A 170 -10.41 26.55 5.46
C LEU A 170 -10.30 26.54 3.93
N ILE A 171 -9.66 27.55 3.33
CA ILE A 171 -9.71 27.76 1.87
C ILE A 171 -8.32 27.66 1.24
N HIS A 172 -7.31 28.31 1.80
CA HIS A 172 -5.97 28.32 1.21
C HIS A 172 -4.91 28.75 2.22
N ASN A 173 -3.94 27.89 2.56
CA ASN A 173 -2.77 28.29 3.33
C ASN A 173 -1.54 28.32 2.41
N LYS A 174 -0.95 29.51 2.25
CA LYS A 174 0.13 29.92 1.33
C LYS A 174 0.12 29.33 -0.08
#